data_AF-A0A7G9LL47-F1
#
_entry.id   AF-A0A7G9LL47-F1
#
_cell.length_a   1.000
_cell.length_b   1.000
_cell.length_c   1.000
_cell.angle_alpha   90.00
_cell.angle_beta   90.00
_cell.angle_gamma   90.00
#
_symmetry.space_group_name_H-M   'P 1'
#
loop_
_entity.id
_entity.type
_entity.pdbx_description
1 polymer ?
#
loop_
_entity_poly.entity_id
_entity_poly.type
_entity_poly.pdbx_seq_one_letter_code
_entity_poly.pdbx_strand_id
1 'polypeptide(L)'
;MKFKSLLLILLFISNVFASNVDIKNLTQEQLETLKEIKKHGEDTGLSYTLMAIAIKESKLGEYMVNLDTKDFGLYQANIKTVLSRQNIKDTTWNRNVFASKLVSDFQFATKNAIEELTFWQKIHRNDWTKVWGSYNAGYKFNSKQAKEYSKEIALIIKELKKFNV
;
A
#
# COMPACT_ATOMS: atom_id res chain seq x y z
N MET A 1 41.55 30.35 0.14
CA MET A 1 40.12 30.73 0.08
C MET A 1 39.60 30.39 -1.31
N LYS A 2 38.32 29.96 -1.45
CA LYS A 2 37.60 29.58 -2.70
C LYS A 2 37.33 28.10 -3.01
N PHE A 3 37.40 27.19 -2.04
CA PHE A 3 36.76 25.85 -2.18
C PHE A 3 35.74 25.52 -1.08
N LYS A 4 35.78 26.23 0.06
CA LYS A 4 34.84 26.01 1.18
C LYS A 4 33.41 26.52 0.91
N SER A 5 33.22 27.39 -0.08
CA SER A 5 31.91 27.98 -0.39
C SER A 5 31.08 27.14 -1.38
N LEU A 6 31.67 26.18 -2.10
CA LEU A 6 30.92 25.35 -3.05
C LEU A 6 30.19 24.19 -2.35
N LEU A 7 30.68 23.75 -1.18
CA LEU A 7 30.11 22.64 -0.41
C LEU A 7 28.78 23.00 0.27
N LEU A 8 28.50 24.30 0.50
CA LEU A 8 27.27 24.76 1.14
C LEU A 8 26.07 24.81 0.19
N ILE A 9 26.28 24.88 -1.13
CA ILE A 9 25.21 24.99 -2.12
C ILE A 9 24.59 23.61 -2.45
N LEU A 10 25.34 22.52 -2.25
CA LEU A 10 24.84 21.14 -2.43
C LEU A 10 23.95 20.63 -1.29
N LEU A 11 23.91 21.30 -0.14
CA LEU A 11 23.08 20.91 1.01
C LEU A 11 21.61 21.34 0.91
N PHE A 12 21.23 22.06 -0.16
CA PHE A 12 19.86 22.58 -0.34
C PHE A 12 18.96 21.76 -1.27
N ILE A 13 19.40 20.61 -1.80
CA ILE A 13 18.62 19.84 -2.81
C ILE A 13 17.91 18.60 -2.26
N SER A 14 18.13 18.13 -1.03
CA SER A 14 17.55 16.84 -0.60
C SER A 14 16.64 16.95 0.62
N ASN A 15 15.47 17.58 0.45
CA ASN A 15 14.29 17.34 1.30
C ASN A 15 12.95 17.36 0.53
N VAL A 16 12.99 17.45 -0.80
CA VAL A 16 11.81 17.13 -1.63
C VAL A 16 11.71 15.60 -1.66
N PHE A 17 10.50 15.05 -1.57
CA PHE A 17 10.19 13.60 -1.57
C PHE A 17 10.14 12.89 -0.21
N ALA A 18 9.38 13.48 0.71
CA ALA A 18 8.59 12.70 1.67
C ALA A 18 7.17 13.28 1.86
N SER A 19 6.58 13.86 0.79
CA SER A 19 5.17 14.23 0.85
C SER A 19 4.33 12.95 0.85
N ASN A 20 3.45 12.82 1.84
CA ASN A 20 2.31 11.91 1.77
C ASN A 20 1.35 12.43 0.69
N VAL A 21 0.55 11.55 0.10
CA VAL A 21 -0.51 11.96 -0.85
C VAL A 21 -1.40 13.00 -0.15
N ASP A 22 -1.49 14.20 -0.71
CA ASP A 22 -2.39 15.24 -0.21
C ASP A 22 -3.79 15.01 -0.77
N ILE A 23 -4.62 14.32 0.01
CA ILE A 23 -6.01 13.98 -0.35
C ILE A 23 -6.85 15.24 -0.67
N LYS A 24 -6.45 16.42 -0.18
CA LYS A 24 -7.15 17.68 -0.46
C LYS A 24 -6.81 18.26 -1.84
N ASN A 25 -5.65 17.89 -2.37
CA ASN A 25 -5.07 18.44 -3.59
C ASN A 25 -4.56 17.31 -4.50
N LEU A 26 -5.42 16.35 -4.80
CA LEU A 26 -5.10 15.22 -5.68
C LEU A 26 -4.84 15.71 -7.09
N THR A 27 -3.83 15.13 -7.75
CA THR A 27 -3.70 15.26 -9.20
C THR A 27 -4.84 14.51 -9.91
N GLN A 28 -5.09 14.84 -11.18
CA GLN A 28 -6.09 14.13 -11.98
C GLN A 28 -5.80 12.62 -12.05
N GLU A 29 -4.53 12.24 -12.25
CA GLU A 29 -4.07 10.85 -12.28
C GLU A 29 -4.32 10.13 -10.94
N GLN A 30 -4.02 10.77 -9.81
CA GLN A 30 -4.29 10.21 -8.49
C GLN A 30 -5.80 10.02 -8.25
N LEU A 31 -6.61 10.98 -8.68
CA LEU A 31 -8.07 10.90 -8.58
C LEU A 31 -8.64 9.76 -9.44
N GLU A 32 -8.14 9.59 -10.67
CA GLU A 32 -8.53 8.50 -11.56
C GLU A 32 -8.13 7.14 -10.99
N THR A 33 -6.90 7.02 -10.49
CA THR A 33 -6.41 5.82 -9.81
C THR A 33 -7.30 5.46 -8.62
N LEU A 34 -7.64 6.44 -7.77
CA LEU A 34 -8.52 6.21 -6.62
C LEU A 34 -9.94 5.77 -7.05
N LYS A 35 -10.52 6.38 -8.10
CA LYS A 35 -11.82 5.97 -8.65
C LYS A 35 -11.79 4.56 -9.20
N GLU A 36 -10.70 4.17 -9.87
CA GLU A 36 -10.52 2.81 -10.36
C GLU A 36 -10.43 1.81 -9.19
N ILE A 37 -9.60 2.10 -8.18
CA ILE A 37 -9.51 1.29 -6.95
C ILE A 37 -10.88 1.16 -6.28
N LYS A 38 -11.61 2.27 -6.16
CA LYS A 38 -12.93 2.31 -5.53
C LYS A 38 -13.89 1.34 -6.22
N LYS A 39 -13.97 1.40 -7.55
CA LYS A 39 -14.80 0.51 -8.38
C LYS A 39 -14.47 -0.97 -8.15
N HIS A 40 -13.19 -1.32 -8.12
CA HIS A 40 -12.77 -2.72 -7.89
C HIS A 40 -13.03 -3.22 -6.46
N GLY A 41 -13.27 -2.33 -5.50
CA GLY A 41 -13.61 -2.69 -4.12
C GLY A 41 -15.11 -2.71 -3.82
N GLU A 42 -15.98 -2.31 -4.76
CA GLU A 42 -17.42 -2.11 -4.50
C GLU A 42 -18.12 -3.41 -4.07
N ASP A 43 -17.95 -4.47 -4.86
CA ASP A 43 -18.62 -5.76 -4.63
C ASP A 43 -18.23 -6.44 -3.31
N THR A 44 -17.08 -6.07 -2.75
CA THR A 44 -16.54 -6.62 -1.49
C THR A 44 -16.72 -5.68 -0.30
N GLY A 45 -17.19 -4.45 -0.53
CA GLY A 45 -17.24 -3.40 0.49
C GLY A 45 -15.86 -2.90 0.91
N LEU A 46 -14.81 -3.15 0.12
CA LEU A 46 -13.42 -2.82 0.43
C LEU A 46 -12.92 -1.52 -0.21
N SER A 47 -13.75 -0.80 -0.98
CA SER A 47 -13.35 0.37 -1.77
C SER A 47 -12.48 1.37 -1.00
N TYR A 48 -12.95 1.87 0.15
CA TYR A 48 -12.19 2.85 0.94
C TYR A 48 -10.95 2.24 1.61
N THR A 49 -10.99 0.97 1.99
CA THR A 49 -9.82 0.28 2.56
C THR A 49 -8.73 0.11 1.51
N LEU A 50 -9.07 -0.32 0.29
CA LEU A 50 -8.11 -0.46 -0.80
C LEU A 50 -7.50 0.89 -1.18
N MET A 51 -8.30 1.95 -1.29
CA MET A 51 -7.79 3.31 -1.54
C MET A 51 -6.82 3.76 -0.45
N ALA A 52 -7.18 3.54 0.82
CA ALA A 52 -6.33 3.93 1.94
C ALA A 52 -5.01 3.16 2.00
N ILE A 53 -5.05 1.86 1.71
CA ILE A 53 -3.85 1.01 1.63
C ILE A 53 -2.97 1.46 0.46
N ALA A 54 -3.53 1.71 -0.73
CA ALA A 54 -2.75 2.19 -1.87
C ALA A 54 -2.03 3.52 -1.59
N ILE A 55 -2.69 4.46 -0.89
CA ILE A 55 -2.06 5.70 -0.40
C ILE A 55 -0.95 5.38 0.59
N LYS A 56 -1.22 4.54 1.60
CA LYS A 56 -0.31 4.28 2.71
C LYS A 56 0.93 3.51 2.29
N GLU A 57 0.77 2.55 1.39
CA GLU A 57 1.77 1.55 1.05
C GLU A 57 2.68 2.00 -0.09
N SER A 58 2.11 2.59 -1.14
CA SER A 58 2.85 2.92 -2.36
C SER A 58 2.74 4.38 -2.78
N LYS A 59 2.02 5.21 -2.01
CA LYS A 59 1.61 6.56 -2.39
C LYS A 59 0.93 6.60 -3.77
N LEU A 60 -0.04 5.70 -3.96
CA LEU A 60 -0.75 5.54 -5.23
C LEU A 60 0.18 5.19 -6.41
N GLY A 61 1.23 4.41 -6.16
CA GLY A 61 2.10 3.88 -7.20
C GLY A 61 3.44 4.57 -7.41
N GLU A 62 3.77 5.62 -6.63
CA GLU A 62 5.13 6.20 -6.66
C GLU A 62 6.19 5.20 -6.17
N TYR A 63 5.84 4.31 -5.23
CA TYR A 63 6.75 3.34 -4.63
C TYR A 63 6.20 1.91 -4.76
N MET A 64 6.59 1.24 -5.84
CA MET A 64 6.02 -0.07 -6.21
C MET A 64 6.84 -1.27 -5.75
N VAL A 65 8.08 -1.06 -5.30
CA VAL A 65 9.03 -2.15 -5.02
C VAL A 65 9.73 -1.91 -3.69
N ASN A 66 9.56 -2.83 -2.75
CA ASN A 66 10.33 -2.90 -1.52
C ASN A 66 11.12 -4.21 -1.46
N LEU A 67 12.42 -4.13 -1.75
CA LEU A 67 13.30 -5.30 -1.75
C LEU A 67 13.73 -5.74 -0.35
N ASP A 68 13.58 -4.91 0.69
CA ASP A 68 13.98 -5.28 2.04
C ASP A 68 12.94 -6.23 2.65
N THR A 69 11.66 -5.86 2.54
CA THR A 69 10.54 -6.67 3.05
C THR A 69 9.97 -7.64 2.02
N LYS A 70 10.36 -7.50 0.74
CA LYS A 70 9.87 -8.30 -0.40
C LYS A 70 8.38 -8.10 -0.68
N ASP A 71 7.97 -6.84 -0.62
CA ASP A 71 6.62 -6.39 -0.88
C ASP A 71 6.56 -5.62 -2.21
N PHE A 72 5.48 -5.82 -2.97
CA PHE A 72 5.41 -5.35 -4.35
C PHE A 72 4.02 -4.84 -4.72
N GLY A 73 4.00 -3.91 -5.68
CA GLY A 73 2.80 -3.36 -6.29
C GLY A 73 2.10 -2.30 -5.44
N LEU A 74 0.94 -1.88 -5.93
CA LEU A 74 0.14 -0.79 -5.40
C LEU A 74 -0.20 -0.96 -3.90
N TYR A 75 -0.38 -2.21 -3.48
CA TYR A 75 -0.79 -2.56 -2.12
C TYR A 75 0.32 -3.24 -1.29
N GLN A 76 1.56 -3.22 -1.80
CA GLN A 76 2.74 -3.82 -1.15
C GLN A 76 2.48 -5.26 -0.66
N ALA A 77 2.02 -6.13 -1.55
CA ALA A 77 1.74 -7.52 -1.22
C ALA A 77 3.04 -8.32 -1.06
N ASN A 78 3.16 -9.06 0.05
CA ASN A 78 4.35 -9.87 0.30
C ASN A 78 4.44 -11.05 -0.67
N ILE A 79 5.59 -11.19 -1.35
CA ILE A 79 5.74 -12.19 -2.41
C ILE A 79 5.55 -13.62 -1.90
N LYS A 80 5.93 -13.92 -0.64
CA LYS A 80 5.73 -15.28 -0.08
C LYS A 80 4.25 -15.58 0.08
N THR A 81 3.47 -14.61 0.54
CA THR A 81 2.02 -14.76 0.70
C THR A 81 1.33 -14.95 -0.65
N VAL A 82 1.72 -14.16 -1.66
CA VAL A 82 1.18 -14.24 -3.03
C VAL A 82 1.47 -15.59 -3.69
N LEU A 83 2.69 -16.13 -3.52
CA LEU A 83 3.03 -17.46 -4.03
C LEU A 83 2.28 -18.57 -3.31
N SER A 84 2.21 -18.48 -1.98
CA SER A 84 1.49 -19.45 -1.13
C SER A 84 0.01 -19.55 -1.51
N ARG A 85 -0.69 -18.40 -1.68
CA ARG A 85 -2.11 -18.36 -2.08
C ARG A 85 -2.37 -19.01 -3.42
N GLN A 86 -1.43 -18.90 -4.35
CA GLN A 86 -1.55 -19.50 -5.68
C GLN A 86 -1.02 -20.94 -5.76
N ASN A 87 -0.62 -21.52 -4.62
CA ASN A 87 -0.02 -22.85 -4.55
C ASN A 87 1.21 -22.99 -5.49
N ILE A 88 2.00 -21.92 -5.60
CA ILE A 88 3.20 -21.87 -6.43
C ILE A 88 4.43 -22.09 -5.55
N LYS A 89 5.34 -22.96 -6.02
CA LYS A 89 6.61 -23.20 -5.33
C LYS A 89 7.41 -21.91 -5.20
N ASP A 90 7.90 -21.66 -4.00
CA ASP A 90 8.74 -20.50 -3.70
C ASP A 90 10.15 -20.67 -4.31
N THR A 91 10.35 -20.12 -5.50
CA THR A 91 11.63 -20.08 -6.23
C THR A 91 11.95 -18.65 -6.67
N THR A 92 13.23 -18.34 -6.89
CA THR A 92 13.65 -17.00 -7.37
C THR A 92 12.94 -16.62 -8.67
N TRP A 93 12.80 -17.55 -9.61
CA TRP A 93 12.07 -17.33 -10.86
C TRP A 93 10.62 -16.94 -10.60
N ASN A 94 9.89 -17.72 -9.80
CA ASN A 94 8.50 -17.44 -9.50
C ASN A 94 8.34 -16.13 -8.72
N ARG A 95 9.22 -15.83 -7.76
CA ARG A 95 9.21 -14.55 -7.06
C ARG A 95 9.32 -13.38 -8.04
N ASN A 96 10.23 -13.44 -9.00
CA ASN A 96 10.39 -12.38 -9.99
C ASN A 96 9.16 -12.25 -10.90
N VAL A 97 8.63 -13.37 -11.41
CA VAL A 97 7.42 -13.38 -12.25
C VAL A 97 6.23 -12.73 -11.52
N PHE A 98 5.98 -13.14 -10.28
CA PHE A 98 4.83 -12.65 -9.52
C PHE A 98 5.05 -11.24 -8.96
N ALA A 99 6.29 -10.86 -8.61
CA ALA A 99 6.63 -9.48 -8.26
C ALA A 99 6.37 -8.53 -9.44
N SER A 100 6.86 -8.90 -10.65
CA SER A 100 6.58 -8.14 -11.87
C SER A 100 5.08 -8.02 -12.11
N LYS A 101 4.32 -9.12 -11.92
CA LYS A 101 2.86 -9.10 -12.08
C LYS A 101 2.17 -8.17 -11.07
N LEU A 102 2.57 -8.18 -9.80
CA LEU A 102 2.04 -7.24 -8.80
C LEU A 102 2.31 -5.77 -9.16
N VAL A 103 3.40 -5.50 -9.88
CA VAL A 103 3.77 -4.14 -10.29
C VAL A 103 3.02 -3.71 -11.55
N SER A 104 2.87 -4.60 -12.54
CA SER A 104 2.38 -4.23 -13.88
C SER A 104 0.91 -4.55 -14.12
N ASP A 105 0.30 -5.44 -13.35
CA ASP A 105 -1.08 -5.90 -13.53
C ASP A 105 -1.93 -5.46 -12.34
N PHE A 106 -2.63 -4.34 -12.54
CA PHE A 106 -3.50 -3.73 -11.54
C PHE A 106 -4.55 -4.71 -11.00
N GLN A 107 -5.23 -5.44 -11.89
CA GLN A 107 -6.28 -6.39 -11.49
C GLN A 107 -5.71 -7.51 -10.62
N PHE A 108 -4.53 -8.02 -10.98
CA PHE A 108 -3.84 -9.02 -10.19
C PHE A 108 -3.42 -8.50 -8.81
N ALA A 109 -2.88 -7.28 -8.74
CA ALA A 109 -2.51 -6.65 -7.47
C ALA A 109 -3.74 -6.44 -6.57
N THR A 110 -4.84 -5.91 -7.12
CA THR A 110 -6.09 -5.66 -6.38
C THR A 110 -6.73 -6.94 -5.90
N LYS A 111 -6.75 -7.99 -6.73
CA LYS A 111 -7.27 -9.31 -6.33
C LYS A 111 -6.49 -9.87 -5.14
N ASN A 112 -5.16 -9.81 -5.15
CA ASN A 112 -4.34 -10.29 -4.03
C ASN A 112 -4.58 -9.49 -2.74
N ALA A 113 -4.76 -8.17 -2.84
CA ALA A 113 -5.08 -7.32 -1.69
C ALA A 113 -6.47 -7.62 -1.11
N ILE A 114 -7.47 -7.83 -1.97
CA ILE A 114 -8.82 -8.26 -1.56
C ILE A 114 -8.75 -9.61 -0.85
N GLU A 115 -8.04 -10.60 -1.40
CA GLU A 115 -7.88 -11.92 -0.78
C GLU A 115 -7.20 -11.84 0.59
N GLU A 116 -6.19 -10.97 0.76
CA GLU A 116 -5.56 -10.69 2.06
C GLU A 116 -6.55 -10.11 3.07
N LEU A 117 -7.28 -9.07 2.68
CA LEU A 117 -8.23 -8.40 3.55
C LEU A 117 -9.38 -9.33 3.94
N THR A 118 -9.92 -10.08 2.98
CA THR A 118 -10.98 -11.07 3.24
C THR A 118 -10.51 -12.19 4.16
N PHE A 119 -9.27 -12.65 4.01
CA PHE A 119 -8.68 -13.62 4.94
C PHE A 119 -8.64 -13.05 6.37
N TRP A 120 -8.14 -11.83 6.56
CA TRP A 120 -8.07 -11.23 7.89
C TRP A 120 -9.44 -10.84 8.47
N GLN A 121 -10.38 -10.40 7.64
CA GLN A 121 -11.78 -10.18 8.04
C GLN A 121 -12.38 -11.43 8.66
N LYS A 122 -12.15 -12.60 8.04
CA LYS A 122 -12.60 -13.89 8.56
C LYS A 122 -11.94 -14.23 9.89
N ILE A 123 -10.61 -14.07 10.00
CA ILE A 123 -9.87 -14.34 11.24
C ILE A 123 -10.32 -13.45 12.39
N HIS A 124 -10.53 -12.16 12.12
CA HIS A 124 -10.81 -11.15 13.15
C HIS A 124 -12.30 -10.80 13.29
N ARG A 125 -13.19 -11.53 12.61
CA ARG A 125 -14.65 -11.35 12.66
C ARG A 125 -15.07 -9.89 12.42
N ASN A 126 -14.49 -9.29 11.38
CA ASN A 126 -14.71 -7.89 11.00
C ASN A 126 -14.28 -6.83 12.04
N ASP A 127 -13.45 -7.17 13.02
CA ASP A 127 -12.75 -6.17 13.83
C ASP A 127 -11.71 -5.44 12.96
N TRP A 128 -12.14 -4.33 12.35
CA TRP A 128 -11.35 -3.60 11.36
C TRP A 128 -10.00 -3.08 11.88
N THR A 129 -9.90 -2.81 13.18
CA THR A 129 -8.61 -2.42 13.78
C THR A 129 -7.64 -3.59 13.72
N LYS A 130 -8.11 -4.83 13.96
CA LYS A 130 -7.25 -6.02 13.83
C LYS A 130 -7.03 -6.42 12.38
N VAL A 131 -8.03 -6.24 11.50
CA VAL A 131 -7.91 -6.54 10.06
C VAL A 131 -6.78 -5.72 9.43
N TRP A 132 -6.82 -4.39 9.57
CA TRP A 132 -5.76 -3.52 9.03
C TRP A 132 -4.42 -3.78 9.72
N GLY A 133 -4.43 -4.01 11.03
CA GLY A 133 -3.21 -4.34 11.76
C GLY A 133 -2.57 -5.65 11.28
N SER A 134 -3.38 -6.65 10.92
CA SER A 134 -2.89 -7.91 10.36
C SER A 134 -2.53 -7.83 8.89
N TYR A 135 -3.15 -6.95 8.11
CA TYR A 135 -2.70 -6.69 6.74
C TYR A 135 -1.21 -6.29 6.73
N ASN A 136 -0.82 -5.39 7.63
CA ASN A 136 0.57 -4.93 7.77
C ASN A 136 1.48 -5.92 8.53
N ALA A 137 1.02 -6.47 9.66
CA ALA A 137 1.90 -7.19 10.60
C ALA A 137 1.57 -8.69 10.75
N GLY A 138 0.67 -9.23 9.93
CA GLY A 138 0.16 -10.59 10.06
C GLY A 138 -0.44 -10.85 11.45
N TYR A 139 -0.10 -11.97 12.07
CA TYR A 139 -0.58 -12.32 13.41
C TYR A 139 -0.08 -11.39 14.53
N LYS A 140 0.86 -10.47 14.26
CA LYS A 140 1.33 -9.46 15.23
C LYS A 140 0.46 -8.20 15.27
N PHE A 141 -0.84 -8.33 15.00
CA PHE A 141 -1.81 -7.21 14.97
C PHE A 141 -1.91 -6.39 16.26
N ASN A 142 -1.52 -6.98 17.40
CA ASN A 142 -1.51 -6.30 18.69
C ASN A 142 -0.25 -5.48 18.96
N SER A 143 0.76 -5.56 18.09
CA SER A 143 1.98 -4.75 18.17
C SER A 143 1.65 -3.25 18.09
N LYS A 144 2.56 -2.43 18.62
CA LYS A 144 2.42 -0.97 18.56
C LYS A 144 2.31 -0.49 17.11
N GLN A 145 3.17 -1.01 16.24
CA GLN A 145 3.24 -0.69 14.82
C GLN A 145 1.96 -1.06 14.08
N ALA A 146 1.38 -2.24 14.33
CA ALA A 146 0.13 -2.66 13.71
C ALA A 146 -1.06 -1.78 14.13
N LYS A 147 -1.11 -1.38 15.41
CA LYS A 147 -2.15 -0.46 15.92
C LYS A 147 -1.99 0.94 15.35
N GLU A 148 -0.77 1.44 15.19
CA GLU A 148 -0.48 2.71 14.55
C GLU A 148 -0.90 2.70 13.07
N TYR A 149 -0.49 1.67 12.32
CA TYR A 149 -0.92 1.47 10.95
C TYR A 149 -2.46 1.48 10.80
N SER A 150 -3.16 0.77 11.68
CA SER A 150 -4.63 0.71 11.64
C SER A 150 -5.28 2.07 11.88
N LYS A 151 -4.72 2.89 12.77
CA LYS A 151 -5.19 4.26 13.00
C LYS A 151 -4.97 5.13 11.77
N GLU A 152 -3.82 4.99 11.12
CA GLU A 152 -3.51 5.74 9.89
C GLU A 152 -4.47 5.38 8.75
N ILE A 153 -4.74 4.08 8.54
CA ILE A 153 -5.75 3.64 7.56
C ILE A 153 -7.12 4.25 7.89
N ALA A 154 -7.55 4.22 9.15
CA ALA A 154 -8.83 4.81 9.55
C ALA A 154 -8.88 6.32 9.27
N LEU A 155 -7.78 7.05 9.51
CA LEU A 155 -7.67 8.48 9.23
C LEU A 155 -7.72 8.77 7.73
N ILE A 156 -6.99 8.01 6.91
CA ILE A 156 -7.02 8.15 5.44
C ILE A 156 -8.44 7.90 4.92
N ILE A 157 -9.12 6.84 5.37
CA ILE A 157 -10.51 6.54 5.01
C ILE A 157 -11.43 7.72 5.37
N LYS A 158 -11.25 8.30 6.57
CA LYS A 158 -12.05 9.44 7.03
C LYS A 158 -11.85 10.65 6.11
N GLU A 159 -10.62 10.94 5.69
CA GLU A 159 -10.36 12.04 4.76
C GLU A 159 -10.94 11.75 3.36
N LEU A 160 -10.72 10.57 2.80
CA LEU A 160 -11.27 10.17 1.49
C LEU A 160 -12.80 10.36 1.42
N LYS A 161 -13.51 10.01 2.49
CA LYS A 161 -14.98 10.18 2.58
C LYS A 161 -15.43 11.64 2.59
N LYS A 162 -14.60 12.58 3.05
CA LYS A 162 -14.95 14.02 3.03
C LYS A 162 -14.90 14.61 1.62
N PHE A 163 -13.95 14.14 0.81
CA PHE A 163 -13.73 14.64 -0.55
C PHE A 163 -14.53 13.86 -1.61
N ASN A 164 -15.35 12.89 -1.17
CA ASN A 164 -16.20 12.05 -2.01
C ASN A 164 -15.48 11.49 -3.24
N VAL A 165 -14.22 11.07 -3.04
CA VAL A 165 -13.49 10.25 -4.00
C VAL A 165 -14.24 8.94 -4.17
#